data_AF-A0A7J0CTS2-F1
#
_entry.id   AF-A0A7J0CTS2-F1
#
_cell.length_a   1.000
_cell.length_b   1.000
_cell.length_c   1.000
_cell.angle_alpha   90.00
_cell.angle_beta   90.00
_cell.angle_gamma   90.00
#
_symmetry.space_group_name_H-M   'P 1'
#
loop_
_entity.id
_entity.type
_entity.pdbx_description
1 polymer ?
#
loop_
_entity_poly.entity_id
_entity_poly.type
_entity_poly.pdbx_seq_one_letter_code
_entity_poly.pdbx_strand_id
1 'polypeptide(L)'
;MQLEPDHLRLGRDPPADLGVRPPDRRQGCEHHLPGAGKYDVLVERESKDTSSPEAWDLELRFEQEPGLKAGGPTETTAPKDWPSSTPAPPTAEPEKRTGGSSYYDATSLETGEWIDAIAPGQTRFYRVPVDWGQQIYASAVLSNTTGDTTEFIGNALTLSLDNPAQGHIADTSLSYSGKSASTALKPLPPVAYRNRYDYSSQVNTLRFAGWYYLSVTLSPKVAESYGKDPIVLTMSVQVKNKAGASPYEGDPGIFAVTDKDKELAESGDSAPKAAKSATMQVVAAGAFGAGAVLVLGLGAWTLLARRRAAAAGGPGQDHHQPPLGGPPQQGW
;
A
#
# COMPACT_ATOMS: atom_id res chain seq x y z
N MET A 1 -30.34 16.93 -42.48
CA MET A 1 -30.91 15.62 -42.14
C MET A 1 -30.19 15.16 -40.88
N GLN A 2 -30.83 15.38 -39.74
CA GLN A 2 -30.35 14.99 -38.41
C GLN A 2 -30.27 13.47 -38.32
N LEU A 3 -29.16 12.96 -37.77
CA LEU A 3 -29.07 11.59 -37.28
C LEU A 3 -28.60 11.69 -35.83
N GLU A 4 -29.45 11.20 -34.94
CA GLU A 4 -29.27 11.16 -33.49
C GLU A 4 -28.10 10.25 -33.09
N PRO A 5 -27.40 10.52 -31.97
CA PRO A 5 -26.60 9.52 -31.30
C PRO A 5 -27.45 8.76 -30.27
N ASP A 6 -27.48 7.43 -30.41
CA ASP A 6 -28.07 6.49 -29.48
C ASP A 6 -27.53 6.70 -28.05
N HIS A 7 -28.45 7.03 -27.14
CA HIS A 7 -28.21 7.03 -25.69
C HIS A 7 -28.27 5.60 -25.15
N LEU A 8 -27.22 5.12 -24.48
CA LEU A 8 -27.35 4.00 -23.54
C LEU A 8 -26.98 4.42 -22.12
N ARG A 9 -28.01 4.39 -21.26
CA ARG A 9 -28.00 4.72 -19.83
C ARG A 9 -27.33 3.62 -19.00
N LEU A 10 -26.49 4.00 -18.06
CA LEU A 10 -26.35 3.32 -16.77
C LEU A 10 -26.25 4.38 -15.68
N GLY A 11 -27.03 4.24 -14.62
CA GLY A 11 -27.05 5.19 -13.51
C GLY A 11 -26.98 4.48 -12.16
N ARG A 12 -26.06 4.92 -11.30
CA ARG A 12 -26.21 5.35 -9.88
C ARG A 12 -24.79 5.44 -9.23
N ASP A 13 -24.46 6.61 -8.67
CA ASP A 13 -23.20 6.99 -7.96
C ASP A 13 -23.03 6.36 -6.56
N PRO A 14 -21.88 6.51 -5.83
CA PRO A 14 -20.49 6.89 -6.20
C PRO A 14 -19.39 5.89 -5.66
N PRO A 15 -18.06 6.12 -5.84
CA PRO A 15 -17.37 7.16 -6.61
C PRO A 15 -17.04 6.74 -8.04
N ALA A 16 -16.69 7.74 -8.84
CA ALA A 16 -16.47 7.69 -10.28
C ALA A 16 -15.68 6.45 -10.75
N ASP A 17 -16.33 5.64 -11.58
CA ASP A 17 -15.70 4.60 -12.37
C ASP A 17 -14.95 5.28 -13.53
N LEU A 18 -13.64 5.50 -13.36
CA LEU A 18 -12.75 6.00 -14.41
C LEU A 18 -12.41 4.84 -15.36
N GLY A 19 -13.35 4.52 -16.24
CA GLY A 19 -13.13 3.61 -17.35
C GLY A 19 -12.44 4.32 -18.51
N VAL A 20 -11.17 4.01 -18.78
CA VAL A 20 -10.52 4.39 -20.05
C VAL A 20 -11.26 3.72 -21.20
N ARG A 21 -12.02 4.49 -21.99
CA ARG A 21 -12.55 4.01 -23.28
C ARG A 21 -11.42 3.99 -24.31
N PRO A 22 -11.12 2.86 -24.96
CA PRO A 22 -10.28 2.89 -26.15
C PRO A 22 -10.99 3.71 -27.25
N PRO A 23 -10.24 4.39 -28.14
CA PRO A 23 -10.84 5.16 -29.23
C PRO A 23 -11.74 4.27 -30.09
N ASP A 24 -12.89 4.84 -30.48
CA ASP A 24 -13.93 4.23 -31.31
C ASP A 24 -13.30 3.58 -32.56
N ARG A 25 -13.24 2.24 -32.57
CA ARG A 25 -12.81 1.47 -33.74
C ARG A 25 -13.92 1.52 -34.78
N ARG A 26 -13.85 2.51 -35.67
CA ARG A 26 -14.47 2.36 -36.98
C ARG A 26 -13.74 1.27 -37.77
N GLN A 27 -14.43 0.14 -37.87
CA GLN A 27 -14.26 -0.94 -38.86
C GLN A 27 -13.03 -1.84 -38.72
N GLY A 28 -13.30 -3.13 -38.93
CA GLY A 28 -12.47 -4.26 -38.56
C GLY A 28 -11.13 -4.33 -39.27
N CYS A 29 -10.15 -4.87 -38.54
CA CYS A 29 -9.06 -5.70 -39.03
C CYS A 29 -8.51 -6.47 -37.82
N GLU A 30 -8.64 -7.80 -37.83
CA GLU A 30 -7.79 -8.70 -37.06
C GLU A 30 -6.35 -8.49 -37.51
N HIS A 31 -5.53 -7.78 -36.73
CA HIS A 31 -4.08 -7.90 -36.83
C HIS A 31 -3.43 -7.49 -35.51
N HIS A 32 -2.62 -8.41 -35.00
CA HIS A 32 -1.48 -8.22 -34.12
C HIS A 32 -1.01 -6.75 -34.07
N LEU A 33 -1.14 -6.06 -32.93
CA LEU A 33 -0.58 -4.72 -32.75
C LEU A 33 0.95 -4.86 -32.62
N PRO A 34 1.76 -4.49 -33.63
CA PRO A 34 3.19 -4.57 -33.53
C PRO A 34 3.72 -3.19 -33.10
N GLY A 35 4.21 -3.09 -31.87
CA GLY A 35 5.19 -2.07 -31.49
C GLY A 35 4.71 -0.89 -30.65
N ALA A 36 5.71 -0.27 -30.00
CA ALA A 36 5.57 0.96 -29.24
C ALA A 36 5.05 2.10 -30.13
N GLY A 37 3.91 2.66 -29.75
CA GLY A 37 3.30 3.82 -30.39
C GLY A 37 3.07 4.95 -29.38
N LYS A 38 2.76 6.15 -29.88
CA LYS A 38 2.26 7.23 -29.01
C LYS A 38 0.81 6.94 -28.66
N TYR A 39 0.48 7.09 -27.37
CA TYR A 39 -0.88 7.00 -26.86
C TYR A 39 -1.25 8.38 -26.32
N ASP A 40 -2.36 8.94 -26.83
CA ASP A 40 -2.95 10.16 -26.30
C ASP A 40 -4.10 9.78 -25.37
N VAL A 41 -4.14 10.37 -24.18
CA VAL A 41 -5.20 10.15 -23.18
C VAL A 41 -5.94 11.46 -22.97
N LEU A 42 -7.26 11.43 -23.13
CA LEU A 42 -8.16 12.53 -22.81
C LEU A 42 -8.99 12.14 -21.59
N VAL A 43 -9.01 13.02 -20.58
CA VAL A 43 -9.80 12.85 -19.36
C VAL A 43 -10.88 13.92 -19.34
N GLU A 44 -12.14 13.47 -19.32
CA GLU A 44 -13.30 14.35 -19.26
C GLU A 44 -14.13 14.03 -18.03
N ARG A 45 -14.64 15.08 -17.39
CA ARG A 45 -15.55 14.96 -16.25
C ARG A 45 -16.98 15.09 -16.75
N GLU A 46 -17.74 14.01 -16.67
CA GLU A 46 -19.20 14.05 -16.77
C GLU A 46 -19.80 14.23 -15.37
N SER A 47 -20.79 15.10 -15.22
CA SER A 47 -21.41 15.36 -13.92
C SER A 47 -22.88 15.73 -14.10
N LYS A 48 -23.72 15.29 -13.16
CA LYS A 48 -25.13 15.71 -13.07
C LYS A 48 -25.20 17.14 -12.56
N ASP A 49 -26.30 17.85 -12.86
CA ASP A 49 -26.54 19.23 -12.40
C ASP A 49 -26.45 19.43 -10.88
N THR A 50 -26.72 18.37 -10.11
CA THR A 50 -26.65 18.37 -8.64
C THR A 50 -25.25 18.07 -8.08
N SER A 51 -24.25 17.85 -8.94
CA SER A 51 -22.90 17.51 -8.51
C SER A 51 -22.16 18.77 -8.07
N SER A 52 -21.23 18.64 -7.10
CA SER A 52 -20.42 19.78 -6.66
C SER A 52 -19.63 20.38 -7.84
N PRO A 53 -19.63 21.71 -8.03
CA PRO A 53 -18.84 22.36 -9.07
C PRO A 53 -17.36 22.49 -8.73
N GLU A 54 -16.94 22.05 -7.53
CA GLU A 54 -15.55 22.15 -7.07
C GLU A 54 -14.59 21.40 -8.00
N ALA A 55 -13.38 21.95 -8.12
CA ALA A 55 -12.30 21.34 -8.87
C ALA A 55 -11.91 20.01 -8.22
N TRP A 56 -11.64 19.00 -9.04
CA TRP A 56 -11.14 17.71 -8.58
C TRP A 56 -9.63 17.68 -8.80
N ASP A 57 -8.90 17.29 -7.77
CA ASP A 57 -7.52 16.87 -7.95
C ASP A 57 -7.52 15.56 -8.76
N LEU A 58 -6.68 15.50 -9.79
CA LEU A 58 -6.55 14.34 -10.67
C LEU A 58 -5.16 13.72 -10.50
N GLU A 59 -5.12 12.45 -10.13
CA GLU A 59 -3.92 11.62 -10.19
C GLU A 59 -4.01 10.69 -11.40
N LEU A 60 -2.95 10.69 -12.22
CA LEU A 60 -2.81 9.77 -13.34
C LEU A 60 -1.64 8.84 -13.06
N ARG A 61 -1.92 7.53 -13.01
CA ARG A 61 -0.90 6.50 -12.85
C ARG A 61 -0.81 5.68 -14.13
N PHE A 62 0.42 5.52 -14.62
CA PHE A 62 0.72 4.66 -15.74
C PHE A 62 1.50 3.44 -15.24
N GLU A 63 0.98 2.25 -15.54
CA GLU A 63 1.60 0.98 -15.19
C GLU A 63 1.66 0.11 -16.44
N GLN A 64 2.84 -0.45 -16.71
CA GLN A 64 3.05 -1.34 -17.84
C GLN A 64 3.13 -2.78 -17.34
N GLU A 65 2.22 -3.64 -17.82
CA GLU A 65 2.31 -5.07 -17.55
C GLU A 65 3.58 -5.64 -18.20
N PRO A 66 4.43 -6.37 -17.47
CA PRO A 66 5.63 -6.97 -18.03
C PRO A 66 5.34 -8.05 -19.08
N GLY A 67 6.34 -8.34 -19.91
CA GLY A 67 6.29 -9.46 -20.85
C GLY A 67 6.20 -10.81 -20.14
N LEU A 68 5.64 -11.81 -20.82
CA LEU A 68 5.62 -13.19 -20.31
C LEU A 68 6.96 -13.88 -20.47
N LYS A 69 7.29 -14.78 -19.53
CA LYS A 69 8.37 -15.76 -19.72
C LYS A 69 8.13 -16.60 -20.98
N ALA A 70 9.20 -17.01 -21.64
CA ALA A 70 9.13 -18.01 -22.70
C ALA A 70 8.44 -19.29 -22.20
N GLY A 71 7.41 -19.75 -22.93
CA GLY A 71 6.58 -20.87 -22.49
C GLY A 71 5.63 -20.55 -21.33
N GLY A 72 5.33 -19.27 -21.09
CA GLY A 72 4.33 -18.82 -20.13
C GLY A 72 2.91 -19.35 -20.42
N PRO A 73 1.90 -18.96 -19.63
CA PRO A 73 0.55 -19.53 -19.73
C PRO A 73 -0.01 -19.49 -21.16
N THR A 74 -0.24 -20.66 -21.76
CA THR A 74 -0.78 -20.80 -23.12
C THR A 74 -2.28 -21.03 -23.15
N GLU A 75 -2.86 -21.47 -22.03
CA GLU A 75 -4.31 -21.66 -21.90
C GLU A 75 -5.05 -20.33 -21.92
N THR A 76 -6.07 -20.25 -22.76
CA THR A 76 -6.92 -19.05 -22.95
C THR A 76 -8.25 -19.15 -22.22
N THR A 77 -8.36 -20.03 -21.22
CA THR A 77 -9.56 -20.19 -20.40
C THR A 77 -9.22 -19.88 -18.95
N ALA A 78 -10.03 -19.03 -18.30
CA ALA A 78 -9.92 -18.75 -16.88
C ALA A 78 -10.09 -20.04 -16.04
N PRO A 79 -9.64 -20.07 -14.77
CA PRO A 79 -9.99 -21.15 -13.85
C PRO A 79 -11.51 -21.34 -13.88
N LYS A 80 -11.96 -22.56 -13.55
CA LYS A 80 -13.38 -22.96 -13.37
C LYS A 80 -13.59 -23.69 -12.05
N ASP A 81 -12.56 -24.42 -11.62
CA ASP A 81 -12.59 -25.20 -10.39
C ASP A 81 -11.86 -24.46 -9.27
N TRP A 82 -12.60 -23.64 -8.52
CA TRP A 82 -12.11 -23.04 -7.28
C TRP A 82 -13.18 -23.09 -6.18
N PRO A 83 -12.79 -23.13 -4.90
CA PRO A 83 -13.75 -23.09 -3.80
C PRO A 83 -14.59 -21.83 -3.86
N SER A 84 -15.91 -22.01 -4.01
CA SER A 84 -16.91 -20.94 -3.96
C SER A 84 -17.53 -20.77 -2.57
N SER A 85 -17.00 -21.47 -1.57
CA SER A 85 -17.37 -21.28 -0.17
C SER A 85 -16.55 -20.17 0.47
N THR A 86 -17.18 -19.41 1.36
CA THR A 86 -16.48 -18.49 2.25
C THR A 86 -15.73 -19.31 3.31
N PRO A 87 -14.44 -19.05 3.56
CA PRO A 87 -13.69 -19.72 4.61
C PRO A 87 -14.25 -19.36 5.99
N ALA A 88 -14.00 -20.23 6.97
CA ALA A 88 -14.28 -19.92 8.37
C ALA A 88 -13.51 -18.64 8.79
N PRO A 89 -14.03 -17.84 9.74
CA PRO A 89 -13.33 -16.66 10.23
C PRO A 89 -11.92 -16.96 10.74
N PRO A 90 -11.00 -15.99 10.70
CA PRO A 90 -9.68 -16.11 11.34
C PRO A 90 -9.81 -16.47 12.83
N THR A 91 -8.86 -17.23 13.36
CA THR A 91 -8.81 -17.59 14.79
C THR A 91 -7.99 -16.62 15.64
N ALA A 92 -7.24 -15.71 15.00
CA ALA A 92 -6.47 -14.68 15.68
C ALA A 92 -7.39 -13.67 16.36
N GLU A 93 -6.92 -13.06 17.45
CA GLU A 93 -7.66 -12.00 18.11
C GLU A 93 -7.76 -10.76 17.20
N PRO A 94 -8.87 -10.01 17.23
CA PRO A 94 -8.99 -8.78 16.47
C PRO A 94 -8.00 -7.72 16.94
N GLU A 95 -7.30 -7.10 15.99
CA GLU A 95 -6.32 -6.04 16.25
C GLU A 95 -6.81 -4.67 15.78
N LYS A 96 -6.39 -3.60 16.45
CA LYS A 96 -6.75 -2.24 16.03
C LYS A 96 -5.87 -1.77 14.88
N ARG A 97 -6.50 -1.32 13.80
CA ARG A 97 -5.79 -0.79 12.63
C ARG A 97 -6.64 0.21 11.87
N THR A 98 -6.18 1.45 11.83
CA THR A 98 -6.93 2.54 11.17
C THR A 98 -6.63 2.62 9.69
N GLY A 99 -7.67 2.65 8.86
CA GLY A 99 -7.54 2.79 7.42
C GLY A 99 -7.04 4.18 7.00
N GLY A 100 -6.32 4.21 5.88
CA GLY A 100 -5.87 5.43 5.21
C GLY A 100 -7.04 6.24 4.63
N SER A 101 -6.72 7.37 4.02
CA SER A 101 -7.68 8.30 3.41
C SER A 101 -7.80 8.18 1.89
N SER A 102 -6.89 7.44 1.26
CA SER A 102 -6.78 7.26 -0.19
C SER A 102 -6.04 5.96 -0.54
N TYR A 103 -5.91 5.66 -1.84
CA TYR A 103 -5.05 4.57 -2.33
C TYR A 103 -3.57 4.76 -1.97
N TYR A 104 -3.10 6.02 -1.88
CA TYR A 104 -1.68 6.35 -1.63
C TYR A 104 -1.24 6.01 -0.21
N ASP A 105 -2.08 6.33 0.78
CA ASP A 105 -1.82 6.11 2.20
C ASP A 105 -2.59 4.89 2.77
N ALA A 106 -3.13 4.04 1.90
CA ALA A 106 -3.86 2.84 2.28
C ALA A 106 -3.07 1.99 3.28
N THR A 107 -3.75 1.65 4.38
CA THR A 107 -3.16 0.87 5.48
C THR A 107 -3.03 -0.59 5.06
N SER A 108 -1.84 -1.16 5.20
CA SER A 108 -1.60 -2.54 4.81
C SER A 108 -2.27 -3.50 5.79
N LEU A 109 -2.85 -4.59 5.31
CA LEU A 109 -3.51 -5.64 6.09
C LEU A 109 -2.96 -7.01 5.68
N GLU A 110 -2.75 -7.87 6.67
CA GLU A 110 -2.61 -9.31 6.45
C GLU A 110 -3.92 -10.04 6.75
N THR A 111 -3.89 -11.38 6.68
CA THR A 111 -5.03 -12.21 7.06
C THR A 111 -5.30 -12.04 8.55
N GLY A 112 -6.50 -11.61 8.92
CA GLY A 112 -6.86 -11.33 10.31
C GLY A 112 -8.18 -10.60 10.45
N GLU A 113 -8.52 -10.25 11.69
CA GLU A 113 -9.63 -9.37 12.03
C GLU A 113 -9.10 -8.02 12.51
N TRP A 114 -9.64 -6.93 11.98
CA TRP A 114 -9.12 -5.57 12.14
C TRP A 114 -10.22 -4.63 12.60
N ILE A 115 -10.01 -3.96 13.73
CA ILE A 115 -10.93 -2.98 14.31
C ILE A 115 -10.49 -1.57 13.93
N ASP A 116 -11.42 -0.80 13.35
CA ASP A 116 -11.30 0.63 13.07
C ASP A 116 -12.56 1.38 13.54
N ALA A 117 -12.58 2.69 13.33
CA ALA A 117 -13.75 3.54 13.45
C ALA A 117 -13.95 4.39 12.19
N ILE A 118 -15.20 4.49 11.74
CA ILE A 118 -15.56 5.19 10.52
C ILE A 118 -16.70 6.19 10.81
N ALA A 119 -16.48 7.46 10.46
CA ALA A 119 -17.49 8.50 10.59
C ALA A 119 -18.45 8.51 9.38
N PRO A 120 -19.71 8.93 9.54
CA PRO A 120 -20.61 9.12 8.40
C PRO A 120 -20.01 10.07 7.35
N GLY A 121 -20.08 9.67 6.08
CA GLY A 121 -19.47 10.40 4.96
C GLY A 121 -17.98 10.13 4.75
N GLN A 122 -17.37 9.27 5.58
CA GLN A 122 -15.96 8.91 5.46
C GLN A 122 -15.76 7.65 4.61
N THR A 123 -14.64 7.62 3.90
CA THR A 123 -14.09 6.40 3.29
C THR A 123 -12.77 6.02 3.97
N ARG A 124 -12.60 4.74 4.29
CA ARG A 124 -11.35 4.14 4.79
C ARG A 124 -10.72 3.29 3.69
N PHE A 125 -9.41 3.41 3.53
CA PHE A 125 -8.64 2.67 2.53
C PHE A 125 -7.65 1.71 3.18
N TYR A 126 -7.66 0.47 2.70
CA TYR A 126 -6.76 -0.60 3.10
C TYR A 126 -6.16 -1.27 1.87
N ARG A 127 -5.07 -2.01 2.06
CA ARG A 127 -4.47 -2.83 1.01
C ARG A 127 -4.00 -4.17 1.53
N VAL A 128 -4.15 -5.22 0.73
CA VAL A 128 -3.86 -6.61 1.08
C VAL A 128 -2.94 -7.19 0.01
N PRO A 129 -1.81 -7.81 0.36
CA PRO A 129 -0.97 -8.45 -0.64
C PRO A 129 -1.61 -9.78 -1.06
N VAL A 130 -1.87 -9.95 -2.35
CA VAL A 130 -2.45 -11.18 -2.91
C VAL A 130 -1.59 -11.62 -4.09
N ASP A 131 -0.96 -12.79 -3.93
CA ASP A 131 -0.06 -13.34 -4.93
C ASP A 131 -0.79 -14.23 -5.94
N TRP A 132 -0.08 -14.65 -6.98
CA TRP A 132 -0.58 -15.58 -7.98
C TRP A 132 -1.14 -16.85 -7.33
N GLY A 133 -2.27 -17.33 -7.83
CA GLY A 133 -2.98 -18.52 -7.32
C GLY A 133 -3.72 -18.28 -6.00
N GLN A 134 -3.54 -17.14 -5.33
CA GLN A 134 -4.20 -16.85 -4.07
C GLN A 134 -5.60 -16.29 -4.26
N GLN A 135 -6.45 -16.48 -3.25
CA GLN A 135 -7.82 -15.96 -3.20
C GLN A 135 -7.98 -15.01 -2.03
N ILE A 136 -8.58 -13.85 -2.28
CA ILE A 136 -8.94 -12.87 -1.26
C ILE A 136 -10.41 -13.00 -0.87
N TYR A 137 -10.67 -12.94 0.43
CA TYR A 137 -11.99 -12.84 1.03
C TYR A 137 -11.98 -11.65 1.97
N ALA A 138 -13.03 -10.82 1.90
CA ALA A 138 -13.16 -9.67 2.79
C ALA A 138 -14.62 -9.49 3.20
N SER A 139 -14.81 -9.12 4.47
CA SER A 139 -16.09 -8.74 5.03
C SER A 139 -15.94 -7.58 5.99
N ALA A 140 -17.03 -6.84 6.17
CA ALA A 140 -17.12 -5.71 7.09
C ALA A 140 -18.32 -5.90 8.02
N VAL A 141 -18.13 -5.55 9.29
CA VAL A 141 -19.19 -5.46 10.30
C VAL A 141 -19.23 -4.03 10.80
N LEU A 142 -20.39 -3.40 10.71
CA LEU A 142 -20.67 -2.12 11.35
C LEU A 142 -21.37 -2.40 12.67
N SER A 143 -20.79 -1.95 13.78
CA SER A 143 -21.34 -2.19 15.11
C SER A 143 -22.66 -1.46 15.35
N ASN A 144 -23.38 -1.87 16.40
CA ASN A 144 -24.55 -1.13 16.85
C ASN A 144 -24.15 0.25 17.40
N THR A 145 -25.06 1.21 17.30
CA THR A 145 -24.95 2.51 17.97
C THR A 145 -25.72 2.48 19.29
N THR A 146 -25.41 3.44 20.17
CA THR A 146 -26.14 3.66 21.42
C THR A 146 -27.28 4.64 21.15
N GLY A 147 -28.53 4.16 21.20
CA GLY A 147 -29.72 4.99 21.01
C GLY A 147 -30.96 4.16 20.67
N ASP A 148 -32.14 4.75 20.78
CA ASP A 148 -33.43 4.09 20.55
C ASP A 148 -33.93 4.18 19.10
N THR A 149 -33.20 4.88 18.23
CA THR A 149 -33.57 5.04 16.82
C THR A 149 -33.45 3.71 16.06
N THR A 150 -34.42 3.45 15.18
CA THR A 150 -34.47 2.24 14.32
C THR A 150 -34.62 2.59 12.84
N GLU A 151 -34.30 3.83 12.46
CA GLU A 151 -34.48 4.33 11.09
C GLU A 151 -33.68 3.52 10.08
N PHE A 152 -34.32 3.11 8.99
CA PHE A 152 -33.69 2.23 8.01
C PHE A 152 -32.91 3.02 6.95
N ILE A 153 -31.61 2.76 6.87
CA ILE A 153 -30.73 3.36 5.85
C ILE A 153 -30.24 2.24 4.92
N GLY A 154 -30.74 2.24 3.70
CA GLY A 154 -30.26 1.36 2.64
C GLY A 154 -28.87 1.78 2.14
N ASN A 155 -28.02 0.81 1.80
CA ASN A 155 -26.63 1.02 1.37
C ASN A 155 -25.87 1.97 2.32
N ALA A 156 -26.02 1.72 3.62
CA ALA A 156 -25.41 2.53 4.65
C ALA A 156 -23.88 2.39 4.63
N LEU A 157 -23.36 1.18 4.39
CA LEU A 157 -21.93 0.92 4.26
C LEU A 157 -21.68 0.11 2.98
N THR A 158 -20.69 0.54 2.21
CA THR A 158 -20.22 -0.16 1.00
C THR A 158 -18.77 -0.58 1.19
N LEU A 159 -18.48 -1.84 0.91
CA LEU A 159 -17.14 -2.42 0.85
C LEU A 159 -16.84 -2.75 -0.63
N SER A 160 -15.81 -2.12 -1.19
CA SER A 160 -15.34 -2.35 -2.55
C SER A 160 -13.94 -2.96 -2.56
N LEU A 161 -13.65 -3.71 -3.63
CA LEU A 161 -12.36 -4.33 -3.89
C LEU A 161 -11.84 -3.91 -5.27
N ASP A 162 -10.62 -3.41 -5.29
CA ASP A 162 -9.92 -2.96 -6.49
C ASP A 162 -8.60 -3.71 -6.64
N ASN A 163 -8.17 -3.91 -7.88
CA ASN A 163 -6.94 -4.65 -8.18
C ASN A 163 -5.67 -3.77 -8.02
N PRO A 164 -4.46 -4.34 -8.20
CA PRO A 164 -3.21 -3.56 -8.15
C PRO A 164 -3.14 -2.38 -9.10
N ALA A 165 -3.79 -2.47 -10.27
CA ALA A 165 -3.94 -1.39 -11.24
C ALA A 165 -5.15 -0.47 -10.96
N GLN A 166 -5.75 -0.54 -9.77
CA GLN A 166 -6.92 0.24 -9.34
C GLN A 166 -8.17 0.04 -10.21
N GLY A 167 -8.28 -1.11 -10.88
CA GLY A 167 -9.51 -1.50 -11.57
C GLY A 167 -10.50 -2.17 -10.62
N HIS A 168 -11.77 -1.73 -10.67
CA HIS A 168 -12.86 -2.27 -9.85
C HIS A 168 -13.12 -3.75 -10.13
N ILE A 169 -13.21 -4.55 -9.07
CA ILE A 169 -13.50 -5.99 -9.15
C ILE A 169 -14.94 -6.25 -8.71
N ALA A 170 -15.26 -5.83 -7.49
CA ALA A 170 -16.52 -6.15 -6.85
C ALA A 170 -16.79 -5.23 -5.67
N ASP A 171 -18.06 -5.01 -5.39
CA ASP A 171 -18.52 -4.36 -4.18
C ASP A 171 -19.65 -5.15 -3.53
N THR A 172 -19.90 -4.83 -2.27
CA THR A 172 -21.07 -5.27 -1.53
C THR A 172 -21.50 -4.15 -0.59
N SER A 173 -22.78 -4.11 -0.25
CA SER A 173 -23.35 -3.10 0.64
C SER A 173 -24.22 -3.73 1.72
N LEU A 174 -24.32 -3.08 2.88
CA LEU A 174 -25.31 -3.41 3.91
C LEU A 174 -26.26 -2.25 4.15
N SER A 175 -27.45 -2.59 4.62
CA SER A 175 -28.39 -1.63 5.21
C SER A 175 -28.20 -1.57 6.71
N TYR A 176 -28.49 -0.42 7.32
CA TYR A 176 -28.27 -0.18 8.74
C TYR A 176 -29.52 0.35 9.41
N SER A 177 -29.77 -0.10 10.64
CA SER A 177 -30.92 0.31 11.47
C SER A 177 -30.53 0.50 12.94
N GLY A 178 -29.28 0.89 13.20
CA GLY A 178 -28.72 1.06 14.55
C GLY A 178 -28.24 -0.24 15.19
N LYS A 179 -28.56 -1.39 14.60
CA LYS A 179 -28.10 -2.72 15.04
C LYS A 179 -26.86 -3.15 14.27
N SER A 180 -26.06 -4.02 14.89
CA SER A 180 -24.90 -4.62 14.24
C SER A 180 -25.31 -5.30 12.94
N ALA A 181 -24.61 -4.97 11.85
CA ALA A 181 -24.87 -5.49 10.52
C ALA A 181 -23.56 -5.83 9.82
N SER A 182 -23.59 -6.82 8.94
CA SER A 182 -22.40 -7.30 8.24
C SER A 182 -22.64 -7.45 6.75
N THR A 183 -21.57 -7.32 5.97
CA THR A 183 -21.54 -7.65 4.54
C THR A 183 -20.23 -8.32 4.18
N ALA A 184 -20.25 -9.16 3.14
CA ALA A 184 -19.07 -9.87 2.66
C ALA A 184 -19.06 -9.87 1.13
N LEU A 185 -17.87 -9.78 0.55
CA LEU A 185 -17.70 -9.97 -0.89
C LEU A 185 -18.07 -11.41 -1.23
N LYS A 186 -18.71 -11.59 -2.40
CA LYS A 186 -18.94 -12.93 -2.94
C LYS A 186 -17.59 -13.60 -3.19
N PRO A 187 -17.46 -14.92 -2.96
CA PRO A 187 -16.22 -15.65 -3.24
C PRO A 187 -15.72 -15.42 -4.66
N LEU A 188 -14.47 -14.97 -4.77
CA LEU A 188 -13.80 -14.60 -6.00
C LEU A 188 -12.85 -15.71 -6.47
N PRO A 189 -12.58 -15.83 -7.79
CA PRO A 189 -11.58 -16.77 -8.29
C PRO A 189 -10.18 -16.41 -7.79
N PRO A 190 -9.24 -17.38 -7.82
CA PRO A 190 -7.84 -17.10 -7.54
C PRO A 190 -7.27 -16.11 -8.56
N VAL A 191 -6.30 -15.32 -8.11
CA VAL A 191 -5.51 -14.43 -8.97
C VAL A 191 -4.77 -15.27 -10.00
N ALA A 192 -5.06 -15.06 -11.28
CA ALA A 192 -4.43 -15.85 -12.33
C ALA A 192 -4.31 -15.03 -13.61
N TYR A 193 -3.16 -15.11 -14.27
CA TYR A 193 -2.90 -14.41 -15.54
C TYR A 193 -3.99 -14.64 -16.58
N ARG A 194 -4.46 -15.89 -16.68
CA ARG A 194 -5.49 -16.35 -17.61
C ARG A 194 -6.89 -15.81 -17.33
N ASN A 195 -7.13 -15.19 -16.16
CA ASN A 195 -8.40 -14.53 -15.88
C ASN A 195 -8.72 -13.46 -16.93
N ARG A 196 -7.70 -12.88 -17.59
CA ARG A 196 -7.84 -11.93 -18.69
C ARG A 196 -8.71 -12.39 -19.86
N TYR A 197 -8.90 -13.70 -20.01
CA TYR A 197 -9.69 -14.28 -21.11
C TYR A 197 -11.15 -14.55 -20.71
N ASP A 198 -11.51 -14.31 -19.45
CA ASP A 198 -12.90 -14.39 -19.03
C ASP A 198 -13.67 -13.14 -19.46
N TYR A 199 -14.94 -13.33 -19.84
CA TYR A 199 -15.85 -12.26 -20.23
C TYR A 199 -16.45 -11.52 -19.02
N SER A 200 -16.53 -12.17 -17.86
CA SER A 200 -16.95 -11.52 -16.62
C SER A 200 -15.89 -10.52 -16.17
N SER A 201 -16.24 -9.24 -16.08
CA SER A 201 -15.33 -8.20 -15.58
C SER A 201 -14.77 -8.55 -14.19
N GLN A 202 -15.62 -9.07 -13.31
CA GLN A 202 -15.23 -9.49 -11.96
C GLN A 202 -14.11 -10.55 -11.97
N VAL A 203 -14.16 -11.51 -12.91
CA VAL A 203 -13.09 -12.50 -13.08
C VAL A 203 -11.89 -11.86 -13.77
N ASN A 204 -12.12 -11.18 -14.90
CA ASN A 204 -11.12 -10.56 -15.75
C ASN A 204 -10.15 -9.63 -15.01
N THR A 205 -10.67 -8.87 -14.05
CA THR A 205 -9.91 -7.88 -13.28
C THR A 205 -8.97 -8.53 -12.25
N LEU A 206 -9.19 -9.79 -11.86
CA LEU A 206 -8.33 -10.59 -10.96
C LEU A 206 -7.12 -11.20 -11.69
N ARG A 207 -6.55 -10.49 -12.67
CA ARG A 207 -5.46 -10.96 -13.53
C ARG A 207 -4.06 -10.55 -13.11
N PHE A 208 -3.92 -9.87 -11.97
CA PHE A 208 -2.66 -9.29 -11.50
C PHE A 208 -2.40 -9.68 -10.04
N ALA A 209 -1.23 -10.24 -9.73
CA ALA A 209 -0.77 -10.29 -8.34
C ALA A 209 -0.36 -8.90 -7.86
N GLY A 210 -0.31 -8.68 -6.54
CA GLY A 210 0.16 -7.43 -5.94
C GLY A 210 -0.75 -6.92 -4.83
N TRP A 211 -0.78 -5.60 -4.64
CA TRP A 211 -1.63 -4.94 -3.65
C TRP A 211 -3.08 -4.82 -4.14
N TYR A 212 -3.99 -5.55 -3.50
CA TYR A 212 -5.43 -5.37 -3.69
C TYR A 212 -5.94 -4.35 -2.69
N TYR A 213 -6.82 -3.45 -3.12
CA TYR A 213 -7.30 -2.37 -2.28
C TYR A 213 -8.72 -2.62 -1.82
N LEU A 214 -8.97 -2.41 -0.53
CA LEU A 214 -10.30 -2.43 0.06
C LEU A 214 -10.67 -1.01 0.43
N SER A 215 -11.77 -0.50 -0.11
CA SER A 215 -12.35 0.77 0.31
C SER A 215 -13.67 0.53 1.03
N VAL A 216 -13.83 1.17 2.19
CA VAL A 216 -15.04 1.09 3.01
C VAL A 216 -15.62 2.47 3.16
N THR A 217 -16.82 2.70 2.63
CA THR A 217 -17.49 4.00 2.67
C THR A 217 -18.74 3.92 3.52
N LEU A 218 -18.84 4.81 4.52
CA LEU A 218 -20.06 4.98 5.32
C LEU A 218 -20.86 6.17 4.75
N SER A 219 -22.12 5.93 4.40
CA SER A 219 -23.00 6.93 3.83
C SER A 219 -23.18 8.13 4.77
N PRO A 220 -23.13 9.37 4.26
CA PRO A 220 -23.37 10.56 5.08
C PRO A 220 -24.79 10.60 5.65
N LYS A 221 -25.76 9.88 5.04
CA LYS A 221 -27.14 9.76 5.54
C LYS A 221 -27.21 9.15 6.94
N VAL A 222 -26.20 8.36 7.33
CA VAL A 222 -26.11 7.79 8.68
C VAL A 222 -26.07 8.91 9.73
N ALA A 223 -25.47 10.07 9.42
CA ALA A 223 -25.44 11.22 10.30
C ALA A 223 -26.82 11.78 10.66
N GLU A 224 -27.79 11.68 9.74
CA GLU A 224 -29.13 12.25 9.90
C GLU A 224 -29.93 11.55 10.99
N SER A 225 -29.72 10.24 11.17
CA SER A 225 -30.48 9.40 12.10
C SER A 225 -29.66 8.93 13.31
N TYR A 226 -28.36 8.72 13.15
CA TYR A 226 -27.49 8.09 14.15
C TYR A 226 -26.39 9.00 14.67
N GLY A 227 -26.34 10.26 14.24
CA GLY A 227 -25.34 11.23 14.67
C GLY A 227 -24.01 11.11 13.91
N LYS A 228 -23.10 12.05 14.17
CA LYS A 228 -21.84 12.21 13.41
C LYS A 228 -20.67 11.44 14.00
N ASP A 229 -20.86 10.81 15.15
CA ASP A 229 -19.79 10.11 15.86
C ASP A 229 -19.33 8.89 15.06
N PRO A 230 -18.02 8.57 15.06
CA PRO A 230 -17.52 7.36 14.42
C PRO A 230 -18.17 6.10 14.98
N ILE A 231 -18.58 5.21 14.09
CA ILE A 231 -19.09 3.88 14.44
C ILE A 231 -17.96 2.88 14.28
N VAL A 232 -17.89 1.91 15.20
CA VAL A 232 -16.88 0.84 15.13
C VAL A 232 -17.11 -0.01 13.88
N LEU A 233 -16.03 -0.20 13.13
CA LEU A 233 -15.94 -1.02 11.94
C LEU A 233 -15.01 -2.20 12.25
N THR A 234 -15.48 -3.42 12.05
CA THR A 234 -14.62 -4.62 12.11
C THR A 234 -14.49 -5.22 10.72
N MET A 235 -13.28 -5.25 10.19
CA MET A 235 -12.92 -5.89 8.93
C MET A 235 -12.41 -7.30 9.19
N SER A 236 -12.83 -8.28 8.39
CA SER A 236 -12.17 -9.60 8.33
C SER A 236 -11.58 -9.76 6.95
N VAL A 237 -10.29 -10.08 6.88
CA VAL A 237 -9.56 -10.27 5.63
C VAL A 237 -8.90 -11.65 5.67
N GLN A 238 -9.03 -12.40 4.58
CA GLN A 238 -8.35 -13.68 4.44
C GLN A 238 -7.76 -13.83 3.04
N VAL A 239 -6.49 -14.23 3.00
CA VAL A 239 -5.80 -14.67 1.78
C VAL A 239 -5.55 -16.17 1.88
N LYS A 240 -6.09 -16.94 0.93
CA LYS A 240 -5.98 -18.41 0.90
C LYS A 240 -5.15 -18.87 -0.30
N ASN A 241 -4.80 -20.16 -0.27
CA ASN A 241 -3.91 -20.86 -1.20
C ASN A 241 -2.44 -20.42 -1.08
N LYS A 242 -1.55 -21.27 -1.57
CA LYS A 242 -0.12 -20.96 -1.65
C LYS A 242 0.13 -20.00 -2.81
N ALA A 243 1.07 -19.09 -2.62
CA ALA A 243 1.60 -18.27 -3.71
C ALA A 243 2.16 -19.14 -4.83
N GLY A 244 1.75 -18.81 -6.06
CA GLY A 244 2.20 -19.42 -7.30
C GLY A 244 3.37 -18.68 -7.91
N ALA A 245 3.90 -19.22 -9.01
CA ALA A 245 4.99 -18.58 -9.74
C ALA A 245 4.49 -17.41 -10.58
N SER A 246 5.25 -16.31 -10.59
CA SER A 246 5.00 -15.19 -11.49
C SER A 246 5.14 -15.62 -12.96
N PRO A 247 4.19 -15.24 -13.84
CA PRO A 247 4.23 -15.53 -15.27
C PRO A 247 5.18 -14.59 -16.03
N TYR A 248 5.62 -13.50 -15.41
CA TYR A 248 6.36 -12.42 -16.04
C TYR A 248 7.85 -12.67 -16.15
N GLU A 249 8.43 -12.24 -17.26
CA GLU A 249 9.87 -12.12 -17.42
C GLU A 249 10.38 -10.83 -16.76
N GLY A 250 11.49 -10.94 -16.03
CA GLY A 250 12.11 -9.79 -15.38
C GLY A 250 11.37 -9.29 -14.13
N ASP A 251 11.47 -7.99 -13.88
CA ASP A 251 10.85 -7.33 -12.73
C ASP A 251 9.35 -7.11 -12.98
N PRO A 252 8.48 -7.68 -12.15
CA PRO A 252 7.03 -7.53 -12.27
C PRO A 252 6.50 -6.16 -11.81
N GLY A 253 7.33 -5.32 -11.20
CA GLY A 253 6.92 -4.04 -10.64
C GLY A 253 5.83 -4.22 -9.58
N ILE A 254 4.72 -3.47 -9.71
CA ILE A 254 3.58 -3.55 -8.79
C ILE A 254 2.79 -4.87 -8.91
N PHE A 255 3.06 -5.69 -9.93
CA PHE A 255 2.29 -6.89 -10.24
C PHE A 255 2.85 -8.17 -9.59
N ALA A 256 3.42 -8.02 -8.40
CA ALA A 256 3.90 -9.11 -7.55
C ALA A 256 3.80 -8.74 -6.08
N VAL A 257 3.91 -9.76 -5.23
CA VAL A 257 4.05 -9.61 -3.79
C VAL A 257 5.49 -9.89 -3.40
N THR A 258 6.16 -8.92 -2.79
CA THR A 258 7.52 -9.06 -2.27
C THR A 258 7.53 -9.41 -0.78
N ASP A 259 8.68 -9.80 -0.23
CA ASP A 259 8.80 -10.00 1.22
C ASP A 259 8.61 -8.69 2.00
N LYS A 260 9.05 -7.57 1.44
CA LYS A 260 8.77 -6.24 1.99
C LYS A 260 7.26 -5.96 2.05
N ASP A 261 6.48 -6.41 1.06
CA ASP A 261 5.03 -6.22 1.10
C ASP A 261 4.39 -7.01 2.23
N LYS A 262 4.88 -8.21 2.52
CA LYS A 262 4.43 -9.01 3.67
C LYS A 262 4.79 -8.35 4.99
N GLU A 263 6.00 -7.82 5.14
CA GLU A 263 6.42 -7.05 6.33
C GLU A 263 5.53 -5.81 6.55
N LEU A 264 5.13 -5.13 5.48
CA LEU A 264 4.20 -4.00 5.56
C LEU A 264 2.80 -4.45 5.96
N ALA A 265 2.32 -5.58 5.42
CA ALA A 265 1.04 -6.17 5.81
C ALA A 265 1.02 -6.60 7.28
N GLU A 266 2.11 -7.14 7.81
CA GLU A 266 2.25 -7.50 9.23
C GLU A 266 2.28 -6.24 10.11
N SER A 267 3.12 -5.25 9.78
CA SER A 267 3.26 -4.02 10.58
C SER A 267 2.09 -3.03 10.46
N GLY A 268 1.30 -3.12 9.40
CA GLY A 268 0.22 -2.16 9.10
C GLY A 268 0.72 -0.83 8.52
N ASP A 269 1.98 -0.74 8.11
CA ASP A 269 2.52 0.51 7.58
C ASP A 269 2.06 0.75 6.13
N SER A 270 1.68 1.99 5.83
CA SER A 270 1.40 2.45 4.46
C SER A 270 2.71 2.69 3.70
N ALA A 271 2.66 2.71 2.36
CA ALA A 271 3.85 2.93 1.53
C ALA A 271 4.60 4.24 1.86
N PRO A 272 3.92 5.39 2.06
CA PRO A 272 4.59 6.65 2.41
C PRO A 272 5.28 6.57 3.77
N LYS A 273 4.65 5.91 4.76
CA LYS A 273 5.21 5.72 6.09
C LYS A 273 6.47 4.85 6.04
N ALA A 274 6.42 3.76 5.28
CA ALA A 274 7.56 2.88 5.04
C ALA A 274 8.74 3.61 4.39
N ALA A 275 8.48 4.42 3.35
CA ALA A 275 9.50 5.21 2.66
C ALA A 275 10.17 6.25 3.60
N LYS A 276 9.39 6.90 4.45
CA LYS A 276 9.91 7.83 5.48
C LYS A 276 10.79 7.10 6.50
N SER A 277 10.37 5.92 6.97
CA SER A 277 11.15 5.10 7.90
C SER A 277 12.50 4.68 7.31
N ALA A 278 12.51 4.21 6.06
CA ALA A 278 13.74 3.83 5.35
C ALA A 278 14.70 5.01 5.20
N THR A 279 14.19 6.20 4.83
CA THR A 279 15.00 7.43 4.76
C THR A 279 15.62 7.76 6.11
N MET A 280 14.85 7.67 7.20
CA MET A 280 15.35 7.93 8.56
C MET A 280 16.42 6.92 9.00
N GLN A 281 16.30 5.64 8.60
CA GLN A 281 17.32 4.63 8.86
C GLN A 281 18.64 4.94 8.16
N VAL A 282 18.59 5.37 6.89
CA VAL A 282 19.79 5.78 6.14
C VAL A 282 20.44 7.01 6.78
N VAL A 283 19.64 8.01 7.17
CA VAL A 283 20.14 9.20 7.88
C VAL A 283 20.82 8.81 9.19
N ALA A 284 20.20 7.92 9.98
CA ALA A 284 20.77 7.43 11.22
C ALA A 284 22.10 6.69 10.98
N ALA A 285 22.15 5.77 10.01
CA ALA A 285 23.37 5.05 9.66
C ALA A 285 24.51 6.01 9.21
N GLY A 286 24.18 7.03 8.40
CA GLY A 286 25.13 8.07 8.00
C GLY A 286 25.63 8.90 9.18
N ALA A 287 24.75 9.30 10.09
CA ALA A 287 25.10 10.07 11.28
C ALA A 287 26.01 9.26 12.23
N PHE A 288 25.70 7.99 12.48
CA PHE A 288 26.54 7.11 13.30
C PHE A 288 27.90 6.81 12.63
N GLY A 289 27.91 6.60 11.31
CA GLY A 289 29.15 6.40 10.55
C GLY A 289 30.08 7.62 10.62
N ALA A 290 29.54 8.82 10.38
CA ALA A 290 30.30 10.06 10.51
C ALA A 290 30.79 10.31 11.94
N GLY A 291 29.94 10.06 12.95
CA GLY A 291 30.31 10.17 14.35
C GLY A 291 31.46 9.24 14.74
N ALA A 292 31.43 7.97 14.30
CA ALA A 292 32.50 7.01 14.56
C ALA A 292 33.83 7.44 13.92
N VAL A 293 33.81 7.93 12.68
CA VAL A 293 35.01 8.42 11.98
C VAL A 293 35.60 9.64 12.71
N LEU A 294 34.77 10.57 13.19
CA LEU A 294 35.25 11.72 13.96
C LEU A 294 35.90 11.30 15.28
N VAL A 295 35.31 10.35 16.01
CA VAL A 295 35.88 9.84 17.27
C VAL A 295 37.21 9.12 17.02
N LEU A 296 37.29 8.27 15.98
CA LEU A 296 38.54 7.60 15.62
C LEU A 296 39.61 8.59 15.15
N GLY A 297 39.24 9.60 14.36
CA GLY A 297 40.13 10.68 13.93
C GLY A 297 40.66 11.48 15.12
N LEU A 298 39.81 11.82 16.08
CA LEU A 298 40.20 12.51 17.31
C LEU A 298 41.11 11.63 18.18
N GLY A 299 40.83 10.33 18.28
CA GLY A 299 41.69 9.35 18.96
C GLY A 299 43.09 9.25 18.32
N ALA A 300 43.16 9.18 16.99
CA ALA A 300 44.42 9.16 16.26
C ALA A 300 45.20 10.47 16.44
N TRP A 301 44.52 11.62 16.36
CA TRP A 301 45.13 12.93 16.54
C TRP A 301 45.69 13.12 17.95
N THR A 302 44.93 12.75 18.98
CA THR A 302 45.37 12.83 20.39
C THR A 302 46.56 11.91 20.67
N LEU A 303 46.61 10.71 20.09
CA LEU A 303 47.77 9.82 20.16
C LEU A 303 49.01 10.43 19.48
N LEU A 304 48.85 11.00 18.29
CA LEU A 304 49.94 11.68 17.57
C LEU A 304 50.46 12.91 18.32
N ALA A 305 49.56 13.71 18.91
CA ALA A 305 49.90 14.86 19.73
C ALA A 305 50.70 14.44 20.98
N ARG A 306 50.27 13.38 21.68
CA ARG A 306 51.01 12.83 22.83
C ARG A 306 52.40 12.31 22.46
N ARG A 307 52.56 11.64 21.31
CA ARG A 307 53.87 11.15 20.86
C ARG A 307 54.84 12.29 20.53
N ARG A 308 54.37 13.40 19.98
CA ARG A 308 55.20 14.59 19.72
C ARG A 308 55.62 15.30 21.01
N ALA A 309 54.73 15.39 22.01
CA ALA A 309 55.08 15.95 23.32
C ALA A 309 56.12 15.11 24.07
N ALA A 310 56.04 13.77 23.97
CA ALA A 310 57.05 12.88 24.56
C ALA A 310 58.42 12.95 23.85
N ALA A 311 58.46 13.21 22.54
CA ALA A 311 59.70 13.41 21.80
C ALA A 311 60.36 14.78 22.08
N ALA A 312 59.59 15.77 22.54
CA ALA A 312 60.10 17.07 22.95
C ALA A 312 60.56 17.12 24.43
N GLY A 313 60.38 16.02 25.19
CA GLY A 313 60.72 15.91 26.61
C GLY A 313 61.99 15.09 26.93
N GLY A 314 62.99 15.09 26.05
CA GLY A 314 64.32 14.51 26.31
C GLY A 314 65.32 15.56 26.86
N PRO A 315 66.21 15.20 27.82
CA PRO A 315 66.47 16.00 29.02
C PRO A 315 67.60 17.04 28.89
N GLY A 316 67.43 18.17 29.56
CA GLY A 316 68.51 19.06 29.94
C GLY A 316 69.12 18.66 31.29
N GLN A 317 70.46 18.66 31.31
CA GLN A 317 71.38 18.74 32.45
C GLN A 317 71.63 17.48 33.28
N ASP A 318 72.80 16.87 33.06
CA ASP A 318 73.63 16.34 34.15
C ASP A 318 74.99 17.06 34.14
N HIS A 319 75.21 17.83 35.20
CA HIS A 319 76.48 18.45 35.54
C HIS A 319 77.49 17.37 35.93
N HIS A 320 78.63 17.33 35.25
CA HIS A 320 79.79 16.55 35.69
C HIS A 320 80.60 17.33 36.75
N GLN A 321 80.85 16.66 37.87
CA GLN A 321 81.79 17.00 38.94
C GLN A 321 82.42 15.67 39.41
N PRO A 322 83.63 15.57 40.00
CA PRO A 322 84.78 16.49 40.17
C PRO A 322 86.10 15.84 39.65
N PRO A 323 87.32 16.27 40.08
CA PRO A 323 87.88 15.61 41.27
C PRO A 323 88.66 16.53 42.25
N LEU A 324 88.89 15.94 43.42
CA LEU A 324 89.58 16.43 44.62
C LEU A 324 91.07 16.77 44.43
N GLY A 325 91.56 17.63 45.33
CA GLY A 325 92.94 17.62 45.86
C GLY A 325 93.56 19.02 45.98
N GLY A 326 93.35 19.77 47.06
CA GLY A 326 94.21 19.77 48.27
C GLY A 326 94.93 21.14 48.40
N PRO A 327 95.72 21.41 49.46
CA PRO A 327 95.40 21.55 50.88
C PRO A 327 95.49 23.04 51.34
N PRO A 328 95.28 23.40 52.63
CA PRO A 328 94.99 24.78 53.04
C PRO A 328 96.24 25.58 53.38
N GLN A 329 96.19 26.90 53.19
CA GLN A 329 97.03 27.84 53.94
C GLN A 329 96.20 28.99 54.50
N GLN A 330 96.44 29.21 55.79
CA GLN A 330 95.91 30.23 56.68
C GLN A 330 96.49 31.61 56.34
N GLY A 331 95.77 32.67 56.70
CA GLY A 331 96.37 34.00 56.81
C GLY A 331 95.35 35.13 56.72
N TRP A 332 94.91 35.57 57.90
CA TRP A 332 94.53 36.94 58.32
C TRP A 332 94.27 38.01 57.24
#